data_AF-A0A1V5Z417-F1
#
_entry.id   AF-A0A1V5Z417-F1
#
_cell.length_a   1.000
_cell.length_b   1.000
_cell.length_c   1.000
_cell.angle_alpha   90.00
_cell.angle_beta   90.00
_cell.angle_gamma   90.00
#
_symmetry.space_group_name_H-M   'P 1'
#
loop_
_entity.id
_entity.type
_entity.pdbx_description
1 polymer ?
#
loop_
_entity_poly.entity_id
_entity_poly.type
_entity_poly.pdbx_seq_one_letter_code
_entity_poly.pdbx_strand_id
1 'polypeptide(L)'
;MKNPGPGKTIALLNPKEAGHLTKRLDLFARDLHALAGDPGGCEIINRILSKTQHFGLFGSGEPEKATMDIYSLAYEAGLSVPYLSGSAEELIEGVNRTVIFAKHDAIVPDAHGIAILSPVMISPVFYEYYRESAFITPSWDRFLTRYMKECYQESGNLTPSSG
;
A
#
# COMPACT_ATOMS: atom_id res chain seq x y z
N MET A 1 31.56 8.64 3.61
CA MET A 1 30.33 9.31 3.12
C MET A 1 29.32 9.32 4.26
N LYS A 2 28.67 10.46 4.55
CA LYS A 2 27.58 10.48 5.55
C LYS A 2 26.40 9.71 4.97
N ASN A 3 25.85 8.74 5.71
CA ASN A 3 24.57 8.14 5.35
C ASN A 3 23.54 9.28 5.19
N PRO A 4 22.88 9.40 4.04
CA PRO A 4 21.72 10.29 3.94
C PRO A 4 20.74 9.78 4.99
N GLY A 5 20.41 10.61 5.98
CA GLY A 5 19.52 10.21 7.06
C GLY A 5 18.15 9.73 6.55
N PRO A 6 17.27 9.26 7.45
CA PRO A 6 15.92 8.86 7.03
C PRO A 6 15.21 10.02 6.34
N GLY A 7 14.54 9.72 5.24
CA GLY A 7 13.75 10.71 4.51
C GLY A 7 12.61 11.25 5.36
N LYS A 8 12.20 12.49 5.08
CA LYS A 8 11.28 13.25 5.92
C LYS A 8 10.01 13.61 5.16
N THR A 9 8.87 13.39 5.81
CA THR A 9 7.55 13.77 5.31
C THR A 9 6.74 14.43 6.43
N ILE A 10 5.82 15.31 6.07
CA ILE A 10 4.82 15.89 6.98
C ILE A 10 3.52 16.12 6.21
N ALA A 11 2.40 15.81 6.84
CA ALA A 11 1.08 16.08 6.28
C ALA A 11 0.11 16.61 7.34
N LEU A 12 -0.80 17.49 6.90
CA LEU A 12 -1.93 17.99 7.68
C LEU A 12 -3.21 17.41 7.10
N LEU A 13 -3.98 16.71 7.94
CA LEU A 13 -5.18 15.99 7.52
C LEU A 13 -6.46 16.69 8.03
N ASN A 14 -7.50 16.70 7.21
CA ASN A 14 -8.86 17.09 7.56
C ASN A 14 -9.64 15.85 8.04
N PRO A 15 -9.83 15.64 9.36
CA PRO A 15 -10.50 14.45 9.87
C PRO A 15 -11.98 14.36 9.47
N LYS A 16 -12.62 15.47 9.04
CA LYS A 16 -14.01 15.46 8.57
C LYS A 16 -14.20 14.61 7.30
N GLU A 17 -13.15 14.44 6.51
CA GLU A 17 -13.18 13.68 5.26
C GLU A 17 -12.82 12.20 5.46
N ALA A 18 -12.40 11.79 6.67
CA ALA A 18 -11.98 10.42 6.95
C ALA A 18 -13.06 9.39 6.57
N GLY A 19 -14.33 9.66 6.92
CA GLY A 19 -15.43 8.76 6.55
C GLY A 19 -15.69 8.67 5.05
N HIS A 20 -15.39 9.72 4.28
CA HIS A 20 -15.45 9.68 2.82
C HIS A 20 -14.29 8.85 2.25
N LEU A 21 -13.06 9.14 2.66
CA LEU A 21 -11.86 8.40 2.25
C LEU A 21 -11.98 6.90 2.56
N THR A 22 -12.44 6.53 3.76
CA THR A 22 -12.66 5.12 4.15
C THR A 22 -13.64 4.41 3.20
N LYS A 23 -14.72 5.08 2.78
CA LYS A 23 -15.68 4.49 1.81
C LYS A 23 -15.05 4.27 0.44
N ARG A 24 -14.22 5.21 -0.04
CA ARG A 24 -13.53 5.09 -1.33
C ARG A 24 -12.47 3.99 -1.30
N LEU A 25 -11.72 3.89 -0.20
CA LEU A 25 -10.81 2.78 0.04
C LEU A 25 -11.55 1.44 0.00
N ASP A 26 -12.72 1.35 0.64
CA ASP A 26 -13.51 0.11 0.65
C ASP A 26 -13.98 -0.31 -0.75
N LEU A 27 -14.33 0.63 -1.63
CA LEU A 27 -14.68 0.34 -3.02
C LEU A 27 -13.47 -0.14 -3.80
N PHE A 28 -12.38 0.62 -3.78
CA PHE A 28 -11.13 0.26 -4.45
C PHE A 28 -10.57 -1.09 -3.99
N ALA A 29 -10.65 -1.39 -2.69
CA ALA A 29 -10.22 -2.67 -2.13
C ALA A 29 -11.06 -3.87 -2.63
N ARG A 30 -12.35 -3.68 -2.89
CA ARG A 30 -13.19 -4.75 -3.48
C ARG A 30 -12.75 -5.08 -4.89
N ASP A 31 -12.37 -4.06 -5.67
CA ASP A 31 -11.92 -4.28 -7.02
C ASP A 31 -10.52 -4.90 -7.06
N LEU A 32 -9.62 -4.50 -6.16
CA LEU A 32 -8.33 -5.20 -5.96
C LEU A 32 -8.52 -6.65 -5.51
N HIS A 33 -9.51 -6.91 -4.64
CA HIS A 33 -9.86 -8.27 -4.25
C HIS A 33 -10.41 -9.08 -5.42
N ALA A 34 -11.18 -8.47 -6.33
CA ALA A 34 -11.61 -9.13 -7.55
C ALA A 34 -10.40 -9.47 -8.43
N LEU A 35 -9.53 -8.47 -8.67
CA LEU A 35 -8.29 -8.64 -9.45
C LEU A 35 -7.41 -9.76 -8.90
N ALA A 36 -7.21 -9.85 -7.59
CA ALA A 36 -6.40 -10.91 -6.99
C ALA A 36 -6.90 -12.32 -7.37
N GLY A 37 -8.20 -12.45 -7.64
CA GLY A 37 -8.84 -13.68 -8.08
C GLY A 37 -8.82 -13.98 -9.56
N ASP A 38 -8.45 -13.01 -10.39
CA ASP A 38 -8.42 -13.16 -11.83
C ASP A 38 -7.17 -13.94 -12.27
N PRO A 39 -7.24 -14.72 -13.37
CA PRO A 39 -6.05 -15.29 -13.98
C PRO A 39 -5.01 -14.20 -14.31
N GLY A 40 -3.78 -14.33 -13.78
CA GLY A 40 -2.72 -13.33 -13.95
C GLY A 40 -2.86 -12.09 -13.04
N GLY A 41 -3.91 -12.01 -12.22
CA GLY A 41 -4.16 -10.90 -11.32
C GLY A 41 -3.04 -10.63 -10.33
N CYS A 42 -2.44 -11.68 -9.77
CA CYS A 42 -1.31 -11.55 -8.85
C CYS A 42 -0.07 -10.91 -9.51
N GLU A 43 0.24 -11.24 -10.76
CA GLU A 43 1.37 -10.63 -11.49
C GLU A 43 1.12 -9.13 -11.71
N ILE A 44 -0.12 -8.77 -12.05
CA ILE A 44 -0.53 -7.38 -12.22
C ILE A 44 -0.43 -6.61 -10.90
N ILE A 45 -0.94 -7.18 -9.81
CA ILE A 45 -0.88 -6.56 -8.47
C ILE A 45 0.58 -6.40 -8.03
N ASN A 46 1.43 -7.42 -8.19
CA ASN A 46 2.84 -7.33 -7.86
C ASN A 46 3.56 -6.22 -8.65
N ARG A 47 3.21 -6.05 -9.93
CA ARG A 47 3.73 -4.94 -10.75
C ARG A 47 3.25 -3.58 -10.24
N ILE A 48 1.97 -3.43 -9.90
CA ILE A 48 1.42 -2.20 -9.29
C ILE A 48 2.17 -1.87 -7.99
N LEU A 49 2.28 -2.87 -7.10
CA LEU A 49 2.96 -2.72 -5.82
C LEU A 49 4.44 -2.37 -6.00
N SER A 50 5.13 -2.91 -7.00
CA SER A 50 6.54 -2.60 -7.26
C SER A 50 6.81 -1.14 -7.67
N LYS A 51 5.80 -0.47 -8.24
CA LYS A 51 5.84 0.94 -8.66
C LYS A 51 5.26 1.90 -7.63
N THR A 52 4.53 1.38 -6.65
CA THR A 52 3.95 2.19 -5.58
C THR A 52 5.07 2.68 -4.65
N GLN A 53 4.97 3.92 -4.16
CA GLN A 53 5.88 4.45 -3.14
C GLN A 53 5.67 3.71 -1.80
N HIS A 54 6.72 3.14 -1.23
CA HIS A 54 6.66 2.43 0.06
C HIS A 54 7.32 3.25 1.19
N PHE A 55 6.85 3.03 2.42
CA PHE A 55 7.41 3.62 3.64
C PHE A 55 7.61 2.57 4.73
N GLY A 56 8.66 2.77 5.53
CA GLY A 56 8.96 2.00 6.74
C GLY A 56 10.48 1.80 6.91
N LEU A 57 10.89 1.69 8.18
CA LEU A 57 12.27 1.43 8.61
C LEU A 57 12.20 0.54 9.86
N PHE A 58 13.04 -0.48 9.97
CA PHE A 58 13.34 -1.07 11.29
C PHE A 58 14.12 -0.07 12.15
N GLY A 59 14.13 -0.30 13.48
CA GLY A 59 15.04 0.39 14.41
C GLY A 59 16.55 0.21 14.11
N SER A 60 16.90 -0.66 13.15
CA SER A 60 18.24 -0.87 12.58
C SER A 60 18.56 0.03 11.38
N GLY A 61 17.57 0.75 10.81
CA GLY A 61 17.75 1.61 9.64
C GLY A 61 17.58 0.93 8.27
N GLU A 62 17.26 -0.37 8.24
CA GLU A 62 16.90 -1.09 7.01
C GLU A 62 15.43 -0.77 6.62
N PRO A 63 15.14 -0.40 5.35
CA PRO A 63 13.79 -0.11 4.90
C PRO A 63 12.95 -1.38 4.74
N GLU A 64 12.06 -1.64 5.70
CA GLU A 64 10.95 -2.57 5.49
C GLU A 64 9.74 -1.82 4.92
N LYS A 65 9.23 -2.29 3.79
CA LYS A 65 8.06 -1.75 3.09
C LYS A 65 6.75 -2.11 3.80
N ALA A 66 6.64 -1.78 5.09
CA ALA A 66 5.49 -2.11 5.92
C ALA A 66 4.24 -1.32 5.53
N THR A 67 4.42 -0.11 5.01
CA THR A 67 3.33 0.74 4.52
C THR A 67 3.65 1.29 3.14
N MET A 68 2.64 1.82 2.47
CA MET A 68 2.77 2.41 1.13
C MET A 68 1.86 3.60 0.98
N ASP A 69 2.20 4.50 0.06
CA ASP A 69 1.42 5.67 -0.28
C ASP A 69 0.13 5.25 -0.99
N ILE A 70 -1.02 5.53 -0.36
CA ILE A 70 -2.33 5.08 -0.85
C ILE A 70 -2.71 5.76 -2.16
N TYR A 71 -2.25 7.01 -2.37
CA TYR A 71 -2.46 7.73 -3.62
C TYR A 71 -1.69 7.06 -4.76
N SER A 72 -0.41 6.81 -4.55
CA SER A 72 0.46 6.17 -5.54
C SER A 72 -0.07 4.78 -5.93
N LEU A 73 -0.57 4.01 -4.95
CA LEU A 73 -1.20 2.73 -5.21
C LEU A 73 -2.41 2.86 -6.14
N ALA A 74 -3.31 3.79 -5.83
CA ALA A 74 -4.52 4.02 -6.61
C ALA A 74 -4.15 4.46 -8.04
N TYR A 75 -3.21 5.39 -8.17
CA TYR A 75 -2.72 5.89 -9.44
C TYR A 75 -2.14 4.76 -10.32
N GLU A 76 -1.21 3.96 -9.79
CA GLU A 76 -0.59 2.87 -10.53
C GLU A 76 -1.60 1.76 -10.91
N ALA A 77 -2.59 1.50 -10.04
CA ALA A 77 -3.67 0.56 -10.33
C ALA A 77 -4.58 1.05 -11.46
N GLY A 78 -4.99 2.32 -11.43
CA GLY A 78 -5.81 2.94 -12.47
C GLY A 78 -5.13 2.98 -13.84
N LEU A 79 -3.80 3.18 -13.87
CA LEU A 79 -3.01 3.09 -15.11
C LEU A 79 -2.87 1.65 -15.62
N SER A 80 -2.74 0.68 -14.71
CA SER A 80 -2.42 -0.70 -15.05
C SER A 80 -3.64 -1.54 -15.45
N VAL A 81 -4.82 -1.21 -14.93
CA VAL A 81 -6.03 -2.02 -15.09
C VAL A 81 -7.23 -1.11 -15.41
N PRO A 82 -7.73 -1.09 -16.65
CA PRO A 82 -8.75 -0.14 -17.08
C PRO A 82 -10.02 -0.13 -16.22
N TYR A 83 -10.47 -1.29 -15.74
CA TYR A 83 -11.68 -1.37 -14.90
C TYR A 83 -11.48 -0.82 -13.48
N LEU A 84 -10.24 -0.68 -13.00
CA LEU A 84 -9.92 -0.07 -11.71
C LEU A 84 -9.89 1.47 -11.77
N SER A 85 -9.85 2.07 -12.96
CA SER A 85 -9.70 3.52 -13.14
C SER A 85 -10.72 4.32 -12.33
N GLY A 86 -12.00 3.96 -12.37
CA GLY A 86 -13.05 4.67 -11.65
C GLY A 86 -12.86 4.66 -10.14
N SER A 87 -12.64 3.49 -9.52
CA SER A 87 -12.45 3.41 -8.07
C SER A 87 -11.10 3.96 -7.61
N ALA A 88 -10.08 3.90 -8.47
CA ALA A 88 -8.79 4.56 -8.26
C ALA A 88 -8.92 6.09 -8.24
N GLU A 89 -9.61 6.68 -9.21
CA GLU A 89 -9.87 8.13 -9.29
C GLU A 89 -10.67 8.62 -8.08
N GLU A 90 -11.70 7.88 -7.66
CA GLU A 90 -12.47 8.21 -6.46
C GLU A 90 -11.63 8.13 -5.18
N LEU A 91 -10.71 7.16 -5.08
CA LEU A 91 -9.79 7.07 -3.95
C LEU A 91 -8.81 8.24 -3.93
N ILE A 92 -8.26 8.61 -5.09
CA ILE A 92 -7.41 9.78 -5.28
C ILE A 92 -8.15 11.06 -4.85
N GLU A 93 -9.41 11.24 -5.27
CA GLU A 93 -10.26 12.36 -4.82
C GLU A 93 -10.40 12.35 -3.29
N GLY A 94 -10.65 11.18 -2.69
CA GLY A 94 -10.75 11.01 -1.25
C GLY A 94 -9.48 11.43 -0.51
N VAL A 95 -8.30 11.09 -1.04
CA VAL A 95 -7.00 11.53 -0.49
C VAL A 95 -6.88 13.05 -0.61
N ASN A 96 -7.14 13.62 -1.78
CA ASN A 96 -7.03 15.06 -2.04
C ASN A 96 -7.96 15.89 -1.14
N ARG A 97 -9.13 15.37 -0.79
CA ARG A 97 -10.04 16.02 0.17
C ARG A 97 -9.54 15.92 1.61
N THR A 98 -8.91 14.81 1.95
CA THR A 98 -8.41 14.55 3.31
C THR A 98 -7.11 15.28 3.60
N VAL A 99 -6.22 15.42 2.61
CA VAL A 99 -4.90 16.04 2.80
C VAL A 99 -4.97 17.53 2.51
N ILE A 100 -4.91 18.35 3.57
CA ILE A 100 -4.90 19.82 3.45
C ILE A 100 -3.53 20.30 2.96
N PHE A 101 -2.47 19.64 3.45
CA PHE A 101 -1.09 19.99 3.14
C PHE A 101 -0.22 18.74 3.24
N ALA A 102 0.71 18.57 2.30
CA ALA A 102 1.74 17.56 2.37
C ALA A 102 3.07 18.14 1.86
N LYS A 103 4.16 17.75 2.53
CA LYS A 103 5.54 18.06 2.15
C LYS A 103 6.40 16.83 2.36
N HIS A 104 7.35 16.66 1.46
CA HIS A 104 8.39 15.64 1.55
C HIS A 104 9.73 16.24 1.13
N ASP A 105 10.81 15.61 1.53
CA ASP A 105 12.14 15.91 1.00
C ASP A 105 12.41 15.11 -0.29
N ALA A 106 13.62 15.26 -0.83
CA ALA A 106 14.04 14.57 -2.05
C ALA A 106 14.34 13.08 -1.85
N ILE A 107 14.42 12.59 -0.61
CA ILE A 107 14.70 11.18 -0.29
C ILE A 107 13.42 10.35 -0.42
N VAL A 108 12.25 10.98 -0.18
CA VAL A 108 10.93 10.35 -0.27
C VAL A 108 10.06 11.14 -1.25
N PRO A 109 10.36 11.10 -2.56
CA PRO A 109 9.55 11.82 -3.54
C PRO A 109 8.11 11.31 -3.54
N ASP A 110 7.20 12.16 -4.00
CA ASP A 110 5.80 11.80 -4.29
C ASP A 110 5.06 11.17 -3.09
N ALA A 111 5.37 11.63 -1.86
CA ALA A 111 4.61 11.25 -0.68
C ALA A 111 3.38 12.15 -0.53
N HIS A 112 2.19 11.57 -0.66
CA HIS A 112 0.91 12.30 -0.68
C HIS A 112 0.25 12.43 0.70
N GLY A 113 0.95 12.02 1.76
CA GLY A 113 0.58 12.32 3.14
C GLY A 113 -0.29 11.29 3.85
N ILE A 114 -0.78 10.25 3.15
CA ILE A 114 -1.52 9.14 3.76
C ILE A 114 -0.88 7.82 3.32
N ALA A 115 -0.45 7.04 4.30
CA ALA A 115 0.07 5.69 4.10
C ALA A 115 -0.98 4.65 4.50
N ILE A 116 -0.95 3.50 3.83
CA ILE A 116 -1.75 2.32 4.15
C ILE A 116 -0.83 1.11 4.34
N LEU A 117 -1.28 0.12 5.12
CA LEU A 117 -0.57 -1.15 5.29
C LEU A 117 -0.29 -1.81 3.92
N SER A 118 0.96 -2.14 3.64
CA SER A 118 1.41 -2.70 2.36
C SER A 118 1.38 -4.23 2.39
N PRO A 119 0.82 -4.93 1.38
CA PRO A 119 0.80 -6.39 1.34
C PRO A 119 2.15 -7.06 1.02
N VAL A 120 3.17 -6.30 0.63
CA VAL A 120 4.44 -6.86 0.10
C VAL A 120 5.28 -7.57 1.17
N MET A 121 5.24 -7.12 2.42
CA MET A 121 6.09 -7.61 3.51
C MET A 121 5.28 -8.05 4.74
N ILE A 122 4.00 -8.38 4.56
CA ILE A 122 3.17 -8.87 5.66
C ILE A 122 3.45 -10.35 5.86
N SER A 123 4.15 -10.69 6.93
CA SER A 123 4.09 -12.05 7.46
C SER A 123 2.72 -12.29 8.12
N PRO A 124 2.18 -13.52 8.14
CA PRO A 124 0.94 -13.83 8.84
C PRO A 124 0.93 -13.36 10.30
N VAL A 125 2.07 -13.50 10.99
CA VAL A 125 2.25 -13.07 12.39
C VAL A 125 2.13 -11.56 12.53
N PHE A 126 2.79 -10.77 11.65
CA PHE A 126 2.65 -9.32 11.67
C PHE A 126 1.23 -8.88 11.32
N TYR A 127 0.57 -9.59 10.41
CA TYR A 127 -0.82 -9.31 10.03
C TYR A 127 -1.77 -9.49 11.21
N GLU A 128 -1.69 -10.62 11.91
CA GLU A 128 -2.52 -10.91 13.08
C GLU A 128 -2.34 -9.83 14.15
N TYR A 129 -1.10 -9.47 14.46
CA TYR A 129 -0.81 -8.38 15.40
C TYR A 129 -1.43 -7.04 14.95
N TYR A 130 -1.28 -6.69 13.67
CA TYR A 130 -1.83 -5.43 13.15
C TYR A 130 -3.36 -5.40 13.20
N ARG A 131 -4.03 -6.53 12.89
CA ARG A 131 -5.49 -6.65 12.98
C ARG A 131 -6.02 -6.47 14.39
N GLU A 132 -5.28 -6.92 15.40
CA GLU A 132 -5.66 -6.72 16.81
C GLU A 132 -5.42 -5.28 17.28
N SER A 133 -4.44 -4.59 16.69
CA SER A 133 -3.94 -3.30 17.18
C SER A 133 -4.47 -2.08 16.42
N ALA A 134 -5.03 -2.26 15.22
CA ALA A 134 -5.46 -1.16 14.35
C ALA A 134 -6.85 -1.41 13.74
N PHE A 135 -7.56 -0.33 13.43
CA PHE A 135 -8.78 -0.41 12.65
C PHE A 135 -8.46 -0.69 11.19
N ILE A 136 -9.05 -1.75 10.62
CA ILE A 136 -8.93 -2.12 9.21
C ILE A 136 -10.33 -2.14 8.60
N THR A 137 -10.48 -1.56 7.41
CA THR A 137 -11.77 -1.62 6.71
C THR A 137 -12.05 -3.07 6.27
N PRO A 138 -13.31 -3.54 6.31
CA PRO A 138 -13.63 -4.92 5.96
C PRO A 138 -13.19 -5.31 4.55
N SER A 139 -13.21 -4.39 3.59
CA SER A 139 -12.81 -4.71 2.21
C SER A 139 -11.30 -4.74 2.04
N TRP A 140 -10.56 -3.89 2.76
CA TRP A 140 -9.09 -3.96 2.78
C TRP A 140 -8.60 -5.25 3.44
N ASP A 141 -9.22 -5.64 4.57
CA ASP A 141 -8.91 -6.91 5.26
C ASP A 141 -9.13 -8.12 4.34
N ARG A 142 -10.26 -8.15 3.60
CA ARG A 142 -10.53 -9.21 2.62
C ARG A 142 -9.52 -9.21 1.49
N PHE A 143 -9.17 -8.05 0.95
CA PHE A 143 -8.13 -7.94 -0.09
C PHE A 143 -6.80 -8.50 0.40
N LEU A 144 -6.30 -8.05 1.56
CA LEU A 144 -5.04 -8.52 2.12
C LEU A 144 -5.05 -10.03 2.37
N THR A 145 -6.14 -10.55 2.96
CA THR A 145 -6.33 -11.99 3.18
C THR A 145 -6.27 -12.77 1.87
N ARG A 146 -6.94 -12.30 0.83
CA ARG A 146 -6.94 -12.95 -0.48
C ARG A 146 -5.56 -12.87 -1.15
N TYR A 147 -4.93 -11.70 -1.12
CA TYR A 147 -3.58 -11.51 -1.66
C TYR A 147 -2.58 -12.45 -0.98
N MET A 148 -2.61 -12.57 0.35
CA MET A 148 -1.73 -13.50 1.07
C MET A 148 -2.00 -14.97 0.74
N LYS A 149 -3.25 -15.32 0.39
CA LYS A 149 -3.61 -16.67 0.01
C LYS A 149 -3.23 -17.02 -1.43
N GLU A 150 -3.42 -16.08 -2.37
CA GLU A 150 -3.38 -16.34 -3.81
C GLU A 150 -2.11 -15.80 -4.47
N CYS A 151 -1.55 -14.70 -3.96
CA CYS A 151 -0.47 -13.94 -4.60
C CYS A 151 0.84 -13.94 -3.80
N TYR A 152 0.77 -14.09 -2.48
CA TYR A 152 1.95 -14.21 -1.64
C TYR A 152 2.56 -15.59 -1.85
N GLN A 153 3.58 -15.64 -2.70
CA GLN A 153 4.55 -16.72 -2.65
C GLN A 153 5.45 -16.40 -1.47
N GLU A 154 5.46 -17.25 -0.44
CA GLU A 154 6.63 -17.29 0.44
C GLU A 154 7.83 -17.30 -0.48
N SER A 155 8.76 -16.37 -0.32
CA SER A 155 10.05 -16.40 -0.98
C SER A 155 10.81 -17.63 -0.50
N GLY A 156 10.40 -18.80 -0.98
CA GLY A 156 11.03 -20.10 -0.79
C GLY A 156 12.09 -20.27 -1.86
N ASN A 157 13.33 -19.88 -1.50
CA ASN A 157 14.63 -20.41 -1.95
C ASN A 157 15.67 -19.29 -2.13
N LEU A 158 16.33 -18.92 -1.04
CA LEU A 158 17.78 -18.83 -1.07
C LEU A 158 18.32 -20.27 -0.98
N THR A 159 18.40 -20.96 -2.11
CA THR A 159 19.32 -22.10 -2.20
C THR A 159 20.75 -21.55 -2.09
N PRO A 160 21.58 -22.01 -1.15
CA PRO A 160 23.01 -21.76 -1.26
C PRO A 160 23.47 -22.51 -2.52
N SER A 161 24.05 -21.78 -3.47
CA SER A 161 24.79 -22.38 -4.57
C SER A 161 26.00 -23.09 -3.97
N SER A 162 25.88 -24.37 -3.67
CA SER A 162 27.02 -25.27 -3.61
C SER A 162 27.38 -25.65 -5.05
N GLY A 163 28.38 -24.96 -5.58
CA GLY A 163 29.13 -25.25 -6.80
C GLY A 163 30.53 -24.71 -6.65
#